data_AF-A0AAV3X742-F1
#
_entry.id   AF-A0AAV3X742-F1
#
_cell.length_a   1.000
_cell.length_b   1.000
_cell.length_c   1.000
_cell.angle_alpha   90.00
_cell.angle_beta   90.00
_cell.angle_gamma   90.00
#
_symmetry.space_group_name_H-M   'P 1'
#
loop_
_entity.id
_entity.type
_entity.pdbx_description
1 polymer ?
#
loop_
_entity_poly.entity_id
_entity_poly.type
_entity_poly.pdbx_seq_one_letter_code
_entity_poly.pdbx_strand_id
1 'polypeptide(L)' 'MFGLGLPEMGIIAGVALLIFCPQKIPEMGRALAKTLRGFKEEMNNPETEKDAPAEEVKTKD' A
#
# COMPACT_ATOMS: atom_id res chain seq x y z
N MET A 1 -3.26 12.32 32.82
CA MET A 1 -4.56 12.97 32.53
C MET A 1 -4.73 13.11 31.02
N PHE A 2 -5.07 12.03 30.33
CA PHE A 2 -5.76 12.00 29.03
C PHE A 2 -5.93 10.52 28.70
N GLY A 3 -7.07 9.96 29.10
CA GLY A 3 -7.41 8.58 28.80
C GLY A 3 -7.80 8.46 27.34
N LEU A 4 -6.82 8.34 26.45
CA LEU A 4 -7.09 7.95 25.06
C LEU A 4 -7.45 6.47 25.04
N GLY A 5 -8.71 6.18 25.33
CA GLY A 5 -9.28 4.86 25.19
C GLY A 5 -9.72 4.58 23.76
N LEU A 6 -10.14 3.34 23.54
CA LEU A 6 -10.87 2.95 22.33
C LEU A 6 -12.11 3.81 22.05
N PRO A 7 -12.91 4.25 23.05
CA PRO A 7 -14.06 5.11 22.80
C PRO A 7 -13.68 6.45 22.17
N GLU A 8 -12.68 7.14 22.72
CA GLU A 8 -12.21 8.44 22.26
C GLU A 8 -11.62 8.36 20.85
N MET A 9 -10.84 7.31 20.56
CA MET A 9 -10.35 7.05 19.20
C MET A 9 -11.47 6.74 18.21
N GLY A 10 -12.53 6.06 18.64
CA GLY A 10 -13.71 5.81 17.83
C GLY A 10 -14.43 7.10 17.42
N ILE A 11 -14.56 8.08 18.32
CA ILE A 11 -15.18 9.38 18.01
C ILE A 11 -14.33 10.14 16.99
N ILE A 12 -13.01 10.21 17.19
CA ILE A 12 -12.10 10.88 16.26
C ILE A 12 -12.15 10.22 14.88
N ALA A 13 -12.10 8.89 14.83
CA ALA A 13 -12.25 8.13 13.61
C ALA A 13 -13.62 8.40 12.94
N GLY A 14 -14.70 8.47 13.72
CA GLY A 14 -16.03 8.81 13.21
C GLY A 14 -16.07 10.18 12.51
N VAL A 15 -15.51 11.22 13.14
CA VAL A 15 -15.43 12.57 12.53
C VAL A 15 -14.55 12.55 11.28
N ALA A 16 -13.40 11.88 11.34
CA ALA A 16 -12.54 11.74 10.17
C ALA A 16 -13.25 11.00 9.03
N LEU A 17 -14.04 9.98 9.31
CA LEU A 17 -14.83 9.25 8.32
C LEU A 17 -15.95 10.10 7.72
N LEU A 18 -16.50 11.08 8.43
CA LEU A 18 -17.45 12.03 7.85
C LEU A 18 -16.79 12.97 6.83
N ILE A 19 -15.54 13.38 7.10
CA ILE A 19 -14.76 14.25 6.20
C ILE A 19 -14.23 13.46 5.00
N PHE A 20 -13.64 12.29 5.26
CA PHE A 20 -12.94 11.49 4.26
C PHE A 20 -13.83 10.46 3.57
N CYS A 21 -15.03 10.18 4.08
CA CYS A 21 -15.92 9.09 3.69
C CYS A 21 -15.34 7.68 3.94
N PRO A 22 -16.12 6.75 4.52
CA PRO A 22 -15.65 5.40 4.82
C PRO A 22 -15.29 4.58 3.58
N GLN A 23 -15.85 4.92 2.41
CA GLN A 23 -15.49 4.26 1.15
C GLN A 23 -14.11 4.64 0.60
N LYS A 24 -13.54 5.80 0.99
CA LYS A 24 -12.23 6.23 0.47
C LYS A 24 -11.07 5.59 1.22
N ILE A 25 -11.26 5.24 2.49
CA ILE A 25 -10.27 4.51 3.30
C ILE A 25 -9.84 3.18 2.66
N PRO A 26 -10.73 2.26 2.23
CA PRO A 26 -10.33 1.01 1.60
C PRO A 26 -9.70 1.20 0.22
N GLU A 27 -10.12 2.22 -0.54
CA GLU A 27 -9.54 2.58 -1.84
C GLU A 27 -8.08 3.05 -1.68
N MET A 28 -7.84 4.00 -0.77
CA MET A 28 -6.49 4.47 -0.43
C MET A 28 -5.65 3.36 0.20
N GLY A 29 -6.22 2.53 1.06
CA GLY A 29 -5.55 1.38 1.66
C GLY A 29 -5.07 0.37 0.61
N ARG A 30 -5.87 0.10 -0.43
CA ARG A 30 -5.45 -0.78 -1.55
C ARG A 30 -4.31 -0.18 -2.37
N ALA A 31 -4.35 1.14 -2.62
CA ALA A 31 -3.28 1.82 -3.34
C ALA A 31 -1.97 1.80 -2.54
N LEU A 32 -2.02 2.19 -1.26
CA LEU A 32 -0.88 2.12 -0.35
C LEU A 32 -0.37 0.69 -0.21
N ALA A 33 -1.25 -0.31 -0.05
CA ALA A 33 -0.85 -1.71 0.07
C ALA A 33 -0.10 -2.22 -1.17
N LYS A 34 -0.48 -1.78 -2.38
CA LYS A 34 0.28 -2.10 -3.61
C LYS A 34 1.67 -1.48 -3.56
N THR A 35 1.78 -0.21 -3.17
CA THR A 35 3.08 0.47 -3.02
C THR A 35 3.95 -0.17 -1.96
N LEU A 36 3.41 -0.46 -0.77
CA LEU A 36 4.14 -1.15 0.29
C LEU A 36 4.55 -2.57 -0.11
N ARG A 37 3.76 -3.28 -0.94
CA ARG A 37 4.13 -4.59 -1.48
C ARG A 37 5.32 -4.50 -2.42
N GLY A 38 5.33 -3.57 -3.36
CA GLY A 38 6.47 -3.33 -4.25
C GLY A 38 7.72 -2.93 -3.46
N PHE A 39 7.56 -1.98 -2.53
CA PHE A 39 8.66 -1.56 -1.64
C PHE A 39 9.21 -2.72 -0.80
N LYS A 40 8.33 -3.59 -0.29
CA LYS A 40 8.74 -4.78 0.46
C LYS A 40 9.45 -5.79 -0.44
N GLU A 41 9.06 -5.92 -1.71
CA GLU A 41 9.70 -6.83 -2.66
C GLU A 41 11.12 -6.37 -3.02
N GLU A 42 11.30 -5.08 -3.34
CA GLU A 42 12.62 -4.46 -3.57
C GLU A 42 13.50 -4.53 -2.32
N MET A 43 12.95 -4.24 -1.13
CA MET A 43 13.70 -4.36 0.12
C MET A 43 14.14 -5.79 0.44
N ASN A 44 13.38 -6.82 0.04
CA ASN A 44 13.73 -8.22 0.28
C ASN A 44 14.58 -8.82 -0.85
N ASN A 45 14.78 -8.10 -1.97
CA ASN A 45 15.57 -8.56 -3.09
C ASN A 45 16.56 -7.49 -3.58
N PRO A 46 17.57 -7.12 -2.76
CA PRO A 46 18.52 -6.06 -3.08
C PRO A 46 19.49 -6.41 -4.23
N GLU A 47 19.43 -7.62 -4.81
CA GLU A 47 20.45 -8.13 -5.74
C GLU A 47 19.96 -8.31 -7.19
N THR A 48 18.76 -7.87 -7.56
CA THR A 48 18.25 -8.08 -8.93
C THR A 48 17.87 -6.78 -9.65
N GLU A 49 18.71 -5.75 -9.54
CA GLU A 49 18.73 -4.65 -10.51
C GLU A 49 19.85 -4.91 -11.52
N LYS A 50 19.68 -5.94 -12.34
CA LYS A 50 20.47 -6.11 -13.57
C LYS A 50 19.78 -7.01 -14.59
N ASP A 51 18.55 -6.67 -14.97
CA ASP A 51 18.06 -7.03 -16.31
C ASP A 51 16.89 -6.12 -16.71
N ALA A 52 17.22 -5.02 -17.39
CA ALA A 52 16.28 -4.34 -18.27
C ALA A 52 16.28 -5.10 -19.63
N PRO A 53 15.16 -5.05 -20.37
CA PRO A 53 14.70 -6.15 -21.21
C PRO A 53 15.53 -6.31 -22.48
N ALA A 54 16.04 -7.52 -22.74
CA ALA A 54 16.46 -7.92 -24.07
C ALA A 54 15.24 -8.48 -24.82
N GLU A 55 14.69 -7.66 -25.70
CA GLU A 55 13.90 -8.10 -26.85
C GLU A 55 14.78 -8.97 -27.77
N GLU A 56 14.42 -10.24 -27.99
CA GLU A 56 14.73 -11.02 -29.21
C GLU A 56 13.86 -12.30 -29.17
N VAL A 57 12.76 -12.41 -29.93
CA VAL A 57 12.64 -12.87 -31.33
C VAL A 57 13.19 -14.29 -31.57
N LYS A 58 12.37 -15.08 -32.30
CA LYS A 58 12.60 -16.38 -33.00
C LYS A 58 12.33 -17.67 -32.21
N THR A 59 11.23 -18.38 -32.51
CA THR A 59 11.10 -19.45 -33.54
C THR A 59 11.88 -20.69 -33.10
N LYS A 60 11.23 -21.68 -32.48
CA LYS A 60 10.57 -22.83 -33.14
C LYS A 60 11.57 -23.69 -33.90
N ASP A 61 12.10 -24.72 -33.23
CA ASP A 61 12.49 -26.03 -33.77
C ASP A 61 12.46 -27.06 -32.63
#